data_AF-A0A2M9K688-F1
#
_entry.id   AF-A0A2M9K688-F1
#
_cell.length_a   1.000
_cell.length_b   1.000
_cell.length_c   1.000
_cell.angle_alpha   90.00
_cell.angle_beta   90.00
_cell.angle_gamma   90.00
#
_symmetry.space_group_name_H-M   'P 1'
#
loop_
_entity.id
_entity.type
_entity.pdbx_description
1 polymer ?
#
loop_
_entity_poly.entity_id
_entity_poly.type
_entity_poly.pdbx_seq_one_letter_code
_entity_poly.pdbx_strand_id
1 'polypeptide(L)'
;MSDAAAAIPHVSEYAWHLPCPQCDAEARQPCHAPRKQARHDRVNRLLARGGHDEIAAPEYGFMHVQRVAAGVRHRSRDIGAAPWPEERVPGARYDTIDRGEHRAPVRPRFPELVLQPALVEARGRAVFGLDRDEQGGAYWPYGLENGVARAAAGDPERMARTLAHLAVARSTIVSWADHYGLKSSRRQRCCTRWLTRSTHRICRTDLVTRSRQCWNGRTTSRGWSDHLTAWTTAQGQPAALTSAPYRSCADFAAELDDLVAQDDRLAWTSGGEAWYGFHTHQVVVWRTDLLGDVDTADRIREAVLTYLP
;
A
#
# COMPACT_ATOMS: atom_id res chain seq x y z
N MET A 1 -10.10 -35.03 1.47
CA MET A 1 -8.98 -34.70 0.56
C MET A 1 -8.54 -33.30 0.91
N SER A 2 -7.27 -33.12 1.27
CA SER A 2 -6.73 -31.85 1.76
C SER A 2 -6.67 -30.83 0.63
N ASP A 3 -7.52 -29.80 0.69
CA ASP A 3 -7.37 -28.57 -0.10
C ASP A 3 -6.12 -27.83 0.38
N ALA A 4 -4.97 -28.22 -0.17
CA ALA A 4 -3.76 -27.42 -0.07
C ALA A 4 -3.97 -26.19 -0.96
N ALA A 5 -4.49 -25.10 -0.37
CA ALA A 5 -4.51 -23.80 -1.01
C ALA A 5 -3.11 -23.53 -1.59
N ALA A 6 -3.02 -23.39 -2.91
CA ALA A 6 -1.75 -23.26 -3.61
C ALA A 6 -0.97 -22.07 -3.05
N ALA A 7 0.10 -22.35 -2.30
CA ALA A 7 0.92 -21.33 -1.68
C ALA A 7 1.51 -20.43 -2.77
N ILE A 8 1.53 -19.11 -2.53
CA ILE A 8 2.06 -18.16 -3.50
C ILE A 8 3.55 -18.49 -3.75
N PRO A 9 3.95 -18.75 -5.01
CA PRO A 9 5.34 -19.04 -5.34
C PRO A 9 6.29 -17.99 -4.78
N HIS A 10 7.42 -18.45 -4.25
CA HIS A 10 8.42 -17.55 -3.69
C HIS A 10 9.01 -16.66 -4.80
N VAL A 11 9.50 -15.47 -4.45
CA VAL A 11 10.10 -14.53 -5.42
C VAL A 11 11.20 -15.19 -6.27
N SER A 12 11.95 -16.11 -5.66
CA SER A 12 13.02 -16.88 -6.34
C SER A 12 12.48 -17.74 -7.47
N GLU A 13 11.30 -18.32 -7.30
CA GLU A 13 10.64 -19.16 -8.31
C GLU A 13 10.18 -18.31 -9.49
N TYR A 14 9.54 -17.17 -9.24
CA TYR A 14 9.22 -16.19 -10.29
C TYR A 14 10.45 -15.72 -11.07
N ALA A 15 11.57 -15.48 -10.38
CA ALA A 15 12.81 -15.08 -11.03
C ALA A 15 13.41 -16.21 -11.89
N TRP A 16 13.23 -17.46 -11.46
CA TRP A 16 13.69 -18.65 -12.17
C TRP A 16 13.03 -18.79 -13.54
N HIS A 17 11.74 -18.49 -13.65
CA HIS A 17 10.98 -18.57 -14.91
C HIS A 17 11.27 -17.44 -15.91
N LEU A 18 12.16 -16.50 -15.59
CA LEU A 18 12.52 -15.39 -16.49
C LEU A 18 13.95 -15.53 -16.99
N PRO A 19 14.27 -15.10 -18.22
CA PRO A 19 15.66 -14.99 -18.66
C PRO A 19 16.43 -13.96 -17.83
N CYS A 20 17.73 -14.15 -17.70
CA CYS A 20 18.59 -13.22 -16.96
C CYS A 20 19.02 -12.05 -17.86
N PRO A 21 18.67 -10.79 -17.54
CA PRO A 21 19.07 -9.64 -18.37
C PRO A 21 20.56 -9.28 -18.25
N GLN A 22 21.31 -9.95 -17.38
CA GLN A 22 22.71 -9.65 -17.11
C GLN A 22 23.68 -10.64 -17.77
N CYS A 23 23.29 -11.90 -17.90
CA CYS A 23 24.13 -12.96 -18.45
C CYS A 23 23.41 -13.84 -19.48
N ASP A 24 22.23 -13.40 -19.93
CA ASP A 24 21.39 -14.06 -20.92
C ASP A 24 21.02 -15.52 -20.64
N ALA A 25 21.27 -16.01 -19.42
CA ALA A 25 20.84 -17.33 -18.97
C ALA A 25 19.34 -17.47 -19.17
N GLU A 26 18.93 -18.55 -19.85
CA GLU A 26 17.54 -18.81 -20.19
C GLU A 26 16.66 -19.02 -18.95
N ALA A 27 15.35 -18.97 -19.15
CA ALA A 27 14.39 -19.36 -18.12
C ALA A 27 14.70 -20.78 -17.64
N ARG A 28 14.62 -21.00 -16.33
CA ARG A 28 14.96 -22.24 -15.64
C ARG A 28 16.40 -22.73 -15.81
N GLN A 29 17.33 -21.85 -16.19
CA GLN A 29 18.77 -22.13 -16.21
C GLN A 29 19.52 -21.28 -15.17
N PRO A 30 20.55 -21.82 -14.48
CA PRO A 30 21.30 -21.08 -13.48
C PRO A 30 22.03 -19.90 -14.10
N CYS A 31 22.11 -18.78 -13.37
CA CYS A 31 22.92 -17.66 -13.83
C CYS A 31 24.42 -17.96 -13.63
N HIS A 32 25.24 -17.53 -14.57
CA HIS A 32 26.69 -17.44 -14.38
C HIS A 32 27.02 -16.22 -13.50
N ALA A 33 26.87 -16.36 -12.18
CA ALA A 33 27.05 -15.30 -11.19
C ALA A 33 28.34 -15.49 -10.35
N PRO A 34 29.54 -15.30 -10.93
CA PRO A 34 30.82 -15.71 -10.34
C PRO A 34 31.10 -15.05 -8.98
N ARG A 35 30.66 -13.80 -8.78
CA ARG A 35 30.81 -13.10 -7.48
C ARG A 35 30.00 -13.76 -6.36
N LYS A 36 28.81 -14.30 -6.67
CA LYS A 36 27.97 -14.97 -5.68
C LYS A 36 28.50 -16.38 -5.39
N GLN A 37 28.93 -17.09 -6.43
CA GLN A 37 29.61 -18.38 -6.29
C GLN A 37 30.87 -18.25 -5.42
N ALA A 38 31.79 -17.34 -5.77
CA ALA A 38 33.02 -17.13 -5.01
C ALA A 38 32.76 -16.74 -3.54
N ARG A 39 31.67 -15.98 -3.27
CA ARG A 39 31.24 -15.66 -1.91
C ARG A 39 30.77 -16.91 -1.17
N HIS A 40 29.97 -17.75 -1.81
CA HIS A 40 29.50 -19.01 -1.24
C HIS A 40 30.68 -19.95 -0.94
N ASP A 41 31.58 -20.15 -1.90
CA ASP A 41 32.77 -20.99 -1.72
C ASP A 41 33.67 -20.46 -0.59
N ARG A 42 33.79 -19.13 -0.46
CA ARG A 42 34.52 -18.51 0.66
C ARG A 42 33.86 -18.84 2.00
N VAL A 43 32.53 -18.84 2.09
CA VAL A 43 31.81 -19.20 3.31
C VAL A 43 32.01 -20.68 3.64
N ASN A 44 31.84 -21.59 2.67
CA ASN A 44 32.07 -23.02 2.88
C ASN A 44 33.52 -23.32 3.31
N ARG A 45 34.51 -22.62 2.73
CA ARG A 45 35.91 -22.73 3.21
C ARG A 45 36.10 -22.30 4.66
N LEU A 46 35.36 -21.30 5.14
CA LEU A 46 35.42 -20.86 6.54
C LEU A 46 34.73 -21.86 7.46
N LEU A 47 33.58 -22.43 7.03
CA LEU A 47 32.86 -23.47 7.77
C LEU A 47 33.70 -24.74 7.93
N ALA A 48 34.34 -25.19 6.84
CA ALA A 48 35.23 -26.34 6.86
C ALA A 48 36.40 -26.16 7.84
N ARG A 49 36.99 -24.95 7.92
CA ARG A 49 38.05 -24.64 8.91
C ARG A 49 37.55 -24.69 10.35
N GLY A 50 36.26 -24.44 10.57
CA GLY A 50 35.61 -24.52 11.87
C GLY A 50 35.05 -25.91 12.20
N GLY A 51 35.21 -26.92 11.32
CA GLY A 51 34.62 -28.25 11.50
C GLY A 51 33.10 -28.29 11.32
N HIS A 52 32.52 -27.33 10.60
CA HIS A 52 31.09 -27.32 10.26
C HIS A 52 30.84 -27.85 8.85
N ASP A 53 29.66 -28.42 8.66
CA ASP A 53 29.19 -28.91 7.36
C ASP A 53 29.05 -27.78 6.34
N GLU A 54 29.27 -28.12 5.06
CA GLU A 54 29.09 -27.19 3.96
C GLU A 54 27.62 -26.82 3.75
N ILE A 55 27.38 -25.57 3.36
CA ILE A 55 26.07 -25.13 2.93
C ILE A 55 25.90 -25.54 1.46
N ALA A 56 24.80 -26.24 1.15
CA ALA A 56 24.43 -26.57 -0.22
C ALA A 56 24.06 -25.30 -1.00
N ALA A 57 24.38 -25.27 -2.28
CA ALA A 57 23.92 -24.20 -3.16
C ALA A 57 22.37 -24.19 -3.21
N PRO A 58 21.74 -23.02 -3.40
CA PRO A 58 20.29 -22.94 -3.55
C PRO A 58 19.79 -23.78 -4.73
N GLU A 59 18.62 -24.39 -4.59
CA GLU A 59 17.97 -25.22 -5.63
C GLU A 59 17.87 -24.51 -6.99
N TYR A 60 17.57 -23.20 -6.99
CA TYR A 60 17.46 -22.36 -8.19
C TYR A 60 18.81 -21.73 -8.63
N GLY A 61 19.92 -22.16 -8.05
CA GLY A 61 21.25 -21.61 -8.27
C GLY A 61 21.41 -20.13 -7.83
N PHE A 62 22.60 -19.58 -8.07
CA PHE A 62 22.90 -18.19 -7.74
C PHE A 62 22.39 -17.24 -8.84
N MET A 63 21.24 -16.60 -8.62
CA MET A 63 20.70 -15.64 -9.60
C MET A 63 21.35 -14.26 -9.52
N HIS A 64 21.52 -13.56 -10.64
CA HIS A 64 21.86 -12.14 -10.65
C HIS A 64 20.77 -11.29 -10.00
N VAL A 65 21.15 -10.18 -9.35
CA VAL A 65 20.22 -9.26 -8.68
C VAL A 65 19.17 -8.72 -9.66
N GLN A 66 19.57 -8.48 -10.92
CA GLN A 66 18.65 -8.00 -11.94
C GLN A 66 17.57 -9.02 -12.33
N ARG A 67 17.90 -10.32 -12.35
CA ARG A 67 16.91 -11.41 -12.58
C ARG A 67 15.94 -11.51 -11.41
N VAL A 68 16.44 -11.44 -10.18
CA VAL A 68 15.59 -11.40 -8.97
C VAL A 68 14.65 -10.20 -9.02
N ALA A 69 15.14 -9.01 -9.37
CA ALA A 69 14.32 -7.81 -9.51
C ALA A 69 13.27 -7.94 -10.62
N ALA A 70 13.59 -8.62 -11.73
CA ALA A 70 12.62 -8.94 -12.77
C ALA A 70 11.54 -9.89 -12.25
N GLY A 71 11.91 -10.93 -11.49
CA GLY A 71 10.99 -11.84 -10.81
C GLY A 71 10.06 -11.12 -9.83
N VAL A 72 10.57 -10.19 -9.02
CA VAL A 72 9.74 -9.34 -8.13
C VAL A 72 8.72 -8.55 -8.95
N ARG A 73 9.14 -7.89 -10.03
CA ARG A 73 8.23 -7.12 -10.90
C ARG A 73 7.19 -7.99 -11.58
N HIS A 74 7.55 -9.22 -11.95
CA HIS A 74 6.62 -10.19 -12.55
C HIS A 74 5.61 -10.67 -11.52
N ARG A 75 6.07 -11.13 -10.35
CA ARG A 75 5.21 -11.52 -9.23
C ARG A 75 4.22 -10.43 -8.83
N SER A 76 4.67 -9.18 -8.72
CA SER A 76 3.77 -8.06 -8.41
C SER A 76 2.74 -7.79 -9.51
N ARG A 77 3.09 -8.04 -10.78
CA ARG A 77 2.14 -7.96 -11.91
C ARG A 77 1.12 -9.09 -11.86
N ASP A 78 1.57 -10.32 -11.63
CA ASP A 78 0.69 -11.51 -11.63
C ASP A 78 -0.27 -11.52 -10.45
N ILE A 79 0.20 -11.17 -9.24
CA ILE A 79 -0.69 -10.97 -8.07
C ILE A 79 -1.75 -9.89 -8.39
N GLY A 80 -1.39 -8.91 -9.21
CA GLY A 80 -2.30 -7.85 -9.62
C GLY A 80 -3.25 -8.22 -10.77
N ALA A 81 -2.96 -9.28 -11.54
CA ALA A 81 -3.77 -9.72 -12.68
C ALA A 81 -4.65 -10.93 -12.35
N ALA A 82 -4.20 -11.80 -11.43
CA ALA A 82 -4.90 -12.96 -10.90
C ALA A 82 -4.93 -12.85 -9.36
N PRO A 83 -5.90 -12.10 -8.80
CA PRO A 83 -5.98 -11.83 -7.36
C PRO A 83 -6.27 -13.12 -6.55
N TRP A 84 -6.90 -14.11 -7.17
CA TRP A 84 -7.23 -15.39 -6.56
C TRP A 84 -6.10 -16.42 -6.75
N PRO A 85 -5.71 -17.19 -5.72
CA PRO A 85 -4.63 -18.19 -5.82
C PRO A 85 -4.83 -19.23 -6.93
N GLU A 86 -6.07 -19.65 -7.19
CA GLU A 86 -6.47 -20.66 -8.17
C GLU A 86 -6.27 -20.22 -9.63
N GLU A 87 -6.23 -18.91 -9.89
CA GLU A 87 -6.02 -18.35 -11.23
C GLU A 87 -4.52 -18.20 -11.59
N ARG A 88 -3.61 -18.61 -10.69
CA ARG A 88 -2.17 -18.39 -10.82
C ARG A 88 -1.43 -19.64 -11.30
N VAL A 89 -0.98 -19.61 -12.55
CA VAL A 89 0.03 -20.49 -13.14
C VAL A 89 1.43 -19.82 -13.09
N PRO A 90 2.43 -20.41 -12.41
CA PRO A 90 3.80 -19.92 -12.40
C PRO A 90 4.41 -19.87 -13.81
N GLY A 91 4.87 -18.70 -14.25
CA GLY A 91 5.50 -18.51 -15.55
C GLY A 91 4.55 -18.25 -16.73
N ALA A 92 3.23 -18.25 -16.51
CA ALA A 92 2.28 -17.75 -17.51
C ALA A 92 2.41 -16.23 -17.63
N ARG A 93 2.36 -15.72 -18.88
CA ARG A 93 2.28 -14.28 -19.14
C ARG A 93 0.78 -13.92 -19.20
N TYR A 94 0.31 -13.12 -18.26
CA TYR A 94 -1.10 -12.66 -18.21
C TYR A 94 -1.36 -11.41 -19.07
N ASP A 95 -0.50 -11.15 -20.05
CA ASP A 95 -0.70 -10.13 -21.07
C ASP A 95 -1.71 -10.58 -22.15
N THR A 96 -2.13 -11.85 -22.15
CA THR A 96 -3.10 -12.43 -23.09
C THR A 96 -4.46 -12.78 -22.48
N ILE A 97 -4.73 -12.47 -21.20
CA ILE A 97 -6.12 -12.45 -20.74
C ILE A 97 -6.78 -11.27 -21.43
N ASP A 98 -7.58 -11.58 -22.45
CA ASP A 98 -8.39 -10.65 -23.21
C ASP A 98 -9.15 -9.75 -22.23
N ARG A 99 -8.74 -8.48 -22.15
CA ARG A 99 -9.40 -7.48 -21.31
C ARG A 99 -10.64 -6.98 -22.03
N GLY A 100 -11.51 -7.90 -22.43
CA GLY A 100 -12.85 -7.56 -22.87
C GLY A 100 -13.47 -6.69 -21.79
N GLU A 101 -13.66 -5.41 -22.13
CA GLU A 101 -14.35 -4.37 -21.36
C GLU A 101 -14.52 -4.70 -19.87
N HIS A 102 -13.42 -4.74 -19.11
CA HIS A 102 -13.52 -4.81 -17.66
C HIS A 102 -13.97 -3.44 -17.13
N ARG A 103 -15.28 -3.19 -17.20
CA ARG A 103 -15.95 -2.35 -16.22
C ARG A 103 -15.53 -2.86 -14.85
N ALA A 104 -15.03 -1.96 -14.00
CA ALA A 104 -14.79 -2.27 -12.60
C ALA A 104 -16.05 -2.99 -12.08
N PRO A 105 -15.93 -4.20 -11.51
CA PRO A 105 -17.10 -4.93 -11.05
C PRO A 105 -17.86 -4.06 -10.06
N VAL A 106 -19.18 -3.98 -10.24
CA VAL A 106 -20.08 -3.34 -9.28
C VAL A 106 -19.90 -4.08 -7.96
N ARG A 107 -19.09 -3.53 -7.06
CA ARG A 107 -18.86 -4.13 -5.75
C ARG A 107 -20.19 -4.08 -4.97
N PRO A 108 -20.58 -5.16 -4.28
CA PRO A 108 -21.73 -5.08 -3.39
C PRO A 108 -21.52 -3.92 -2.42
N ARG A 109 -22.56 -3.10 -2.23
CA ARG A 109 -22.58 -1.96 -1.32
C ARG A 109 -22.53 -2.46 0.14
N PHE A 110 -21.38 -2.95 0.58
CA PHE A 110 -21.04 -3.19 1.98
C PHE A 110 -21.57 -4.50 2.64
N PRO A 111 -21.06 -5.69 2.33
CA PRO A 111 -21.13 -6.81 3.27
C PRO A 111 -19.87 -6.82 4.15
N GLU A 112 -20.06 -6.56 5.44
CA GLU A 112 -19.13 -6.89 6.55
C GLU A 112 -17.78 -6.14 6.63
N LEU A 113 -17.82 -4.81 6.77
CA LEU A 113 -16.63 -3.96 7.03
C LEU A 113 -16.31 -3.75 8.52
N VAL A 114 -16.86 -4.57 9.42
CA VAL A 114 -16.56 -4.49 10.86
C VAL A 114 -15.49 -5.53 11.21
N LEU A 115 -14.25 -5.06 11.34
CA LEU A 115 -13.12 -5.92 11.67
C LEU A 115 -12.99 -6.05 13.20
N GLN A 116 -12.82 -7.28 13.70
CA GLN A 116 -12.38 -7.48 15.08
C GLN A 116 -11.01 -6.83 15.33
N PRO A 117 -10.67 -6.39 16.56
CA PRO A 117 -9.42 -5.67 16.83
C PRO A 117 -8.15 -6.36 16.32
N ALA A 118 -8.05 -7.68 16.48
CA ALA A 118 -6.92 -8.46 15.97
C ALA A 118 -6.82 -8.42 14.43
N LEU A 119 -7.98 -8.41 13.76
CA LEU A 119 -8.05 -8.32 12.31
C LEU A 119 -7.76 -6.89 11.82
N VAL A 120 -8.19 -5.86 12.55
CA VAL A 120 -7.82 -4.45 12.29
C VAL A 120 -6.30 -4.30 12.30
N GLU A 121 -5.61 -4.88 13.27
CA GLU A 121 -4.15 -4.79 13.35
C GLU A 121 -3.46 -5.57 12.22
N ALA A 122 -3.91 -6.80 11.94
CA ALA A 122 -3.38 -7.60 10.83
C ALA A 122 -3.57 -6.91 9.47
N ARG A 123 -4.77 -6.37 9.21
CA ARG A 123 -5.10 -5.63 7.99
C ARG A 123 -4.42 -4.28 7.94
N GLY A 124 -4.33 -3.58 9.08
CA GLY A 124 -3.55 -2.35 9.23
C GLY A 124 -2.09 -2.55 8.80
N ARG A 125 -1.46 -3.67 9.19
CA ARG A 125 -0.11 -4.03 8.73
C ARG A 125 -0.06 -4.32 7.24
N ALA A 126 -1.10 -4.90 6.64
CA ALA A 126 -1.15 -5.13 5.20
C ALA A 126 -1.33 -3.83 4.39
N VAL A 127 -2.13 -2.90 4.93
CA VAL A 127 -2.51 -1.63 4.29
C VAL A 127 -1.42 -0.57 4.48
N PHE A 128 -0.97 -0.35 5.72
CA PHE A 128 0.00 0.70 6.08
C PHE A 128 1.45 0.18 6.17
N GLY A 129 1.63 -1.13 6.17
CA GLY A 129 2.90 -1.81 6.40
C GLY A 129 3.26 -1.87 7.89
N LEU A 130 4.41 -2.47 8.19
CA LEU A 130 4.96 -2.59 9.54
C LEU A 130 5.60 -1.30 10.04
N ASP A 131 5.26 -0.88 11.25
CA ASP A 131 6.04 0.05 12.04
C ASP A 131 7.34 -0.63 12.48
N ARG A 132 8.47 0.04 12.22
CA ARG A 132 9.80 -0.48 12.57
C ARG A 132 10.20 -0.13 13.99
N ASP A 133 9.58 0.89 14.57
CA ASP A 133 9.95 1.43 15.87
C ASP A 133 9.08 0.82 16.99
N GLU A 134 7.82 0.48 16.70
CA GLU A 134 6.89 -0.18 17.63
C GLU A 134 6.70 -1.69 17.34
N GLN A 135 7.77 -2.49 17.49
CA GLN A 135 7.71 -3.96 17.67
C GLN A 135 6.82 -4.75 16.66
N GLY A 136 6.68 -4.28 15.42
CA GLY A 136 5.94 -4.99 14.37
C GLY A 136 4.42 -4.74 14.33
N GLY A 137 3.94 -3.66 14.95
CA GLY A 137 2.59 -3.12 14.74
C GLY A 137 2.40 -2.49 13.36
N ALA A 138 1.18 -2.06 13.03
CA ALA A 138 0.90 -1.29 11.83
C ALA A 138 1.45 0.14 11.93
N TYR A 139 1.96 0.67 10.82
CA TYR A 139 2.41 2.05 10.72
C TYR A 139 1.21 3.00 10.56
N TRP A 140 0.52 3.25 11.66
CA TRP A 140 -0.68 4.07 11.69
C TRP A 140 -0.39 5.52 11.23
N PRO A 141 -1.31 6.16 10.49
CA PRO A 141 -1.19 7.58 10.18
C PRO A 141 -1.34 8.43 11.45
N TYR A 142 -0.92 9.70 11.35
CA TYR A 142 -1.00 10.65 12.46
C TYR A 142 -2.38 10.69 13.11
N GLY A 143 -2.41 10.67 14.44
CA GLY A 143 -3.61 10.66 15.26
C GLY A 143 -4.17 9.27 15.51
N LEU A 144 -3.67 8.25 14.82
CA LEU A 144 -4.06 6.85 15.01
C LEU A 144 -2.96 6.03 15.69
N GLU A 145 -1.84 6.62 16.11
CA GLU A 145 -0.74 5.88 16.75
C GLU A 145 -1.04 5.55 18.22
N ASN A 146 -0.37 4.53 18.76
CA ASN A 146 -0.49 4.17 20.17
C ASN A 146 0.02 5.28 21.11
N GLY A 147 0.89 6.17 20.63
CA GLY A 147 1.36 7.34 21.36
C GLY A 147 0.23 8.27 21.82
N VAL A 148 -0.86 8.37 21.05
CA VAL A 148 -2.02 9.19 21.39
C VAL A 148 -2.72 8.66 22.64
N ALA A 149 -2.92 7.34 22.73
CA ALA A 149 -3.45 6.70 23.93
C ALA A 149 -2.51 6.93 25.13
N ARG A 150 -1.20 6.69 24.97
CA ARG A 150 -0.21 6.87 26.05
C ARG A 150 -0.22 8.28 26.63
N ALA A 151 -0.45 9.31 25.81
CA ALA A 151 -0.55 10.69 26.26
C ALA A 151 -1.79 10.95 27.16
N ALA A 152 -2.81 10.11 27.11
CA ALA A 152 -4.02 10.19 27.93
C ALA A 152 -3.93 9.39 29.25
N ALA A 153 -2.81 8.73 29.56
CA ALA A 153 -2.70 7.74 30.64
C ALA A 153 -2.90 8.30 32.07
N GLY A 154 -2.85 9.62 32.24
CA GLY A 154 -3.09 10.28 33.53
C GLY A 154 -4.57 10.38 33.94
N ASP A 155 -5.51 10.06 33.04
CA ASP A 155 -6.96 10.11 33.29
C ASP A 155 -7.61 8.85 32.69
N PRO A 156 -8.09 7.90 33.52
CA PRO A 156 -8.65 6.64 33.06
C PRO A 156 -9.85 6.80 32.11
N GLU A 157 -10.72 7.78 32.34
CA GLU A 157 -11.89 7.99 31.48
C GLU A 157 -11.48 8.58 30.14
N ARG A 158 -10.55 9.54 30.15
CA ARG A 158 -10.00 10.11 28.93
C ARG A 158 -9.25 9.05 28.13
N MET A 159 -8.47 8.20 28.79
CA MET A 159 -7.81 7.05 28.16
C MET A 159 -8.84 6.12 27.51
N ALA A 160 -9.90 5.73 28.22
CA ALA A 160 -10.94 4.86 27.68
C ALA A 160 -11.60 5.47 26.43
N ARG A 161 -11.96 6.75 26.48
CA ARG A 161 -12.51 7.48 25.31
C ARG A 161 -11.53 7.52 24.14
N THR A 162 -10.24 7.78 24.41
CA THR A 162 -9.20 7.78 23.38
C THR A 162 -9.00 6.40 22.75
N LEU A 163 -9.01 5.33 23.53
CA LEU A 163 -8.90 3.97 23.00
C LEU A 163 -10.10 3.58 22.13
N ALA A 164 -11.32 3.91 22.56
CA ALA A 164 -12.53 3.68 21.77
C ALA A 164 -12.47 4.45 20.44
N HIS A 165 -12.08 5.73 20.49
CA HIS A 165 -11.86 6.55 19.30
C HIS A 165 -10.86 5.93 18.33
N LEU A 166 -9.68 5.54 18.83
CA LEU A 166 -8.64 4.90 18.02
C LEU A 166 -9.14 3.59 17.39
N ALA A 167 -9.90 2.78 18.12
CA ALA A 167 -10.45 1.53 17.61
C ALA A 167 -11.40 1.77 16.43
N VAL A 168 -12.37 2.69 16.60
CA VAL A 168 -13.32 3.07 15.53
C VAL A 168 -12.58 3.62 14.32
N ALA A 169 -11.66 4.56 14.55
CA ALA A 169 -10.89 5.23 13.52
C ALA A 169 -10.02 4.28 12.69
N ARG A 170 -9.26 3.40 13.37
CA ARG A 170 -8.40 2.39 12.73
C ARG A 170 -9.23 1.39 11.93
N SER A 171 -10.33 0.90 12.49
CA SER A 171 -11.24 -0.01 11.77
C SER A 171 -11.81 0.67 10.51
N THR A 172 -12.28 1.90 10.65
CA THR A 172 -12.89 2.67 9.56
C THR A 172 -11.93 2.85 8.38
N ILE A 173 -10.72 3.36 8.64
CA ILE A 173 -9.76 3.64 7.55
C ILE A 173 -9.20 2.37 6.92
N VAL A 174 -9.00 1.30 7.70
CA VAL A 174 -8.53 0.01 7.17
C VAL A 174 -9.60 -0.60 6.29
N SER A 175 -10.84 -0.61 6.75
CA SER A 175 -11.96 -1.20 6.03
C SER A 175 -12.24 -0.41 4.75
N TRP A 176 -12.19 0.92 4.80
CA TRP A 176 -12.24 1.77 3.60
C TRP A 176 -11.14 1.40 2.60
N ALA A 177 -9.89 1.30 3.06
CA ALA A 177 -8.77 0.96 2.19
C ALA A 177 -8.89 -0.46 1.61
N ASP A 178 -9.28 -1.44 2.41
CA ASP A 178 -9.46 -2.83 1.98
C ASP A 178 -10.59 -2.94 0.96
N HIS A 179 -11.72 -2.26 1.20
CA HIS A 179 -12.84 -2.18 0.27
C HIS A 179 -12.40 -1.68 -1.11
N TYR A 180 -11.49 -0.69 -1.15
CA TYR A 180 -10.95 -0.14 -2.40
C TYR A 180 -9.69 -0.85 -2.92
N GLY A 181 -9.17 -1.88 -2.24
CA GLY A 181 -7.96 -2.60 -2.63
C GLY A 181 -6.68 -1.73 -2.54
N LEU A 182 -6.65 -0.81 -1.56
CA LEU A 182 -5.64 0.22 -1.43
C LEU A 182 -4.55 -0.14 -0.42
N LYS A 183 -3.35 0.39 -0.66
CA LYS A 183 -2.23 0.39 0.28
C LYS A 183 -1.76 1.80 0.51
N SER A 184 -1.40 2.12 1.74
CA SER A 184 -0.83 3.42 2.07
C SER A 184 0.56 3.56 1.46
N SER A 185 0.79 4.68 0.79
CA SER A 185 2.11 5.07 0.36
C SER A 185 2.91 5.67 1.51
N ARG A 186 4.07 5.03 1.76
CA ARG A 186 5.09 5.48 2.71
C ARG A 186 6.02 6.56 2.17
N ARG A 187 6.08 6.78 0.85
CA ARG A 187 7.01 7.78 0.30
C ARG A 187 6.35 9.15 0.37
N GLN A 188 7.13 10.16 0.82
CA GLN A 188 6.64 11.51 1.07
C GLN A 188 5.81 12.06 -0.10
N ARG A 189 4.57 12.42 0.22
CA ARG A 189 3.53 12.87 -0.70
C ARG A 189 3.77 14.35 -0.92
N CYS A 190 4.35 14.68 -2.05
CA CYS A 190 4.77 16.04 -2.30
C CYS A 190 3.61 16.96 -2.71
N CYS A 191 2.60 16.45 -3.44
CA CYS A 191 1.42 17.21 -3.89
C CYS A 191 0.39 16.32 -4.61
N THR A 192 -0.76 16.90 -4.98
CA THR A 192 -1.86 16.27 -5.72
C THR A 192 -1.49 15.75 -7.11
N ARG A 193 -0.52 16.36 -7.80
CA ARG A 193 0.03 15.85 -9.08
C ARG A 193 0.59 14.44 -8.97
N TRP A 194 0.85 13.97 -7.76
CA TRP A 194 1.16 12.57 -7.54
C TRP A 194 0.09 11.64 -8.13
N LEU A 195 -1.20 12.00 -8.05
CA LEU A 195 -2.30 11.22 -8.63
C LEU A 195 -2.24 11.16 -10.16
N THR A 196 -1.85 12.23 -10.84
CA THR A 196 -1.84 12.27 -12.32
C THR A 196 -0.71 11.43 -12.95
N ARG A 197 0.20 10.88 -12.13
CA ARG A 197 1.35 10.10 -12.58
C ARG A 197 1.01 8.62 -12.75
N SER A 198 1.61 8.01 -13.77
CA SER A 198 1.51 6.56 -14.02
C SER A 198 2.29 5.71 -13.00
N THR A 199 3.27 6.30 -12.29
CA THR A 199 4.12 5.59 -11.33
C THR A 199 4.37 6.39 -10.06
N HIS A 200 4.57 5.64 -8.97
CA HIS A 200 4.87 6.17 -7.66
C HIS A 200 6.27 6.85 -7.58
N ARG A 201 6.34 8.13 -7.93
CA ARG A 201 7.57 8.95 -7.89
C ARG A 201 7.39 10.18 -7.00
N ILE A 202 8.32 10.38 -6.08
CA ILE A 202 8.42 11.60 -5.25
C ILE A 202 8.72 12.79 -6.18
N CYS A 203 8.17 13.97 -5.90
CA CYS A 203 8.60 15.19 -6.58
C CYS A 203 10.08 15.43 -6.29
N ARG A 204 10.86 15.79 -7.31
CA ARG A 204 12.24 16.19 -7.10
C ARG A 204 12.25 17.49 -6.30
N THR A 205 13.07 17.51 -5.25
CA THR A 205 13.46 18.76 -4.60
C THR A 205 14.41 19.48 -5.55
N ASP A 206 14.08 20.71 -5.90
CA ASP A 206 15.02 21.61 -6.55
C ASP A 206 16.12 21.95 -5.55
N LEU A 207 17.37 21.62 -5.89
CA LEU A 207 18.50 21.75 -4.98
C LEU A 207 18.91 23.22 -4.76
N VAL A 208 18.54 24.12 -5.68
CA VAL A 208 18.88 25.55 -5.63
C VAL A 208 17.86 26.30 -4.78
N THR A 209 16.57 26.10 -5.06
CA THR A 209 15.50 26.81 -4.34
C THR A 209 15.08 26.10 -3.05
N ARG A 210 15.55 24.85 -2.83
CA ARG A 210 15.03 23.90 -1.82
C ARG A 210 13.51 23.69 -1.89
N SER A 211 12.85 24.21 -2.92
CA SER A 211 11.43 24.03 -3.16
C SER A 211 11.24 22.67 -3.83
N ARG A 212 10.18 21.95 -3.48
CA ARG A 212 9.77 20.84 -4.34
C ARG A 212 9.01 21.46 -5.49
N GLN A 213 9.41 21.13 -6.72
CA GLN A 213 8.61 21.39 -7.92
C GLN A 213 7.37 20.49 -7.88
N CYS A 214 6.46 20.86 -7.00
CA CYS A 214 5.10 20.40 -6.94
C CYS A 214 4.31 21.27 -7.93
N TRP A 215 3.25 20.71 -8.50
CA TRP A 215 2.44 21.37 -9.54
C TRP A 215 1.97 22.79 -9.17
N ASN A 216 1.94 23.10 -7.87
CA ASN A 216 1.33 24.33 -7.35
C ASN A 216 2.34 25.20 -6.58
N GLY A 217 3.65 24.93 -6.66
CA GLY A 217 4.71 25.77 -6.06
C GLY A 217 4.71 25.89 -4.51
N ARG A 218 3.77 25.27 -3.79
CA ARG A 218 3.69 25.30 -2.33
C ARG A 218 3.42 23.90 -1.79
N THR A 219 4.30 23.47 -0.88
CA THR A 219 4.41 22.09 -0.41
C THR A 219 3.52 21.73 0.78
N THR A 220 2.87 22.67 1.47
CA THR A 220 2.38 22.38 2.83
C THR A 220 1.22 23.23 3.35
N SER A 221 0.63 24.17 2.58
CA SER A 221 -0.36 25.12 3.13
C SER A 221 -1.74 25.05 2.48
N ARG A 222 -2.22 23.86 2.11
CA ARG A 222 -3.58 23.70 1.61
C ARG A 222 -4.43 23.16 2.74
N GLY A 223 -5.40 23.96 3.17
CA GLY A 223 -6.20 23.69 4.38
C GLY A 223 -6.90 22.35 4.35
N TRP A 224 -7.23 21.83 3.15
CA TRP A 224 -7.84 20.51 3.00
C TRP A 224 -6.87 19.34 3.19
N SER A 225 -5.56 19.55 3.03
CA SER A 225 -4.53 18.49 3.05
C SER A 225 -4.04 18.14 4.45
N ASP A 226 -4.72 18.64 5.47
CA ASP A 226 -4.40 18.30 6.86
C ASP A 226 -4.70 16.82 7.15
N HIS A 227 -3.83 16.18 7.93
CA HIS A 227 -3.86 14.72 8.18
C HIS A 227 -3.93 13.86 6.89
N LEU A 228 -3.24 14.27 5.82
CA LEU A 228 -3.23 13.55 4.54
C LEU A 228 -2.79 12.08 4.70
N THR A 229 -3.46 11.18 3.98
CA THR A 229 -3.05 9.81 3.64
C THR A 229 -3.05 9.63 2.12
N ALA A 230 -2.03 8.96 1.56
CA ALA A 230 -1.99 8.66 0.12
C ALA A 230 -2.05 7.16 -0.10
N TRP A 231 -2.74 6.79 -1.17
CA TRP A 231 -3.18 5.44 -1.44
C TRP A 231 -2.78 5.01 -2.83
N THR A 232 -2.11 3.87 -2.90
CA THR A 232 -1.79 3.20 -4.16
C THR A 232 -2.60 1.94 -4.32
N THR A 233 -2.86 1.55 -5.56
CA THR A 233 -3.33 0.20 -5.89
C THR A 233 -2.30 -0.86 -5.45
N ALA A 234 -2.69 -2.13 -5.48
CA ALA A 234 -1.77 -3.26 -5.24
C ALA A 234 -0.54 -3.25 -6.19
N GLN A 235 -0.71 -2.71 -7.39
CA GLN A 235 0.34 -2.56 -8.41
C GLN A 235 1.23 -1.33 -8.18
N GLY A 236 0.96 -0.53 -7.14
CA GLY A 236 1.75 0.64 -6.77
C GLY A 236 1.43 1.89 -7.61
N GLN A 237 0.29 1.93 -8.27
CA GLN A 237 -0.16 3.13 -8.99
C GLN A 237 -0.83 4.11 -8.02
N PRO A 238 -0.53 5.42 -8.08
CA PRO A 238 -1.26 6.44 -7.34
C PRO A 238 -2.76 6.35 -7.63
N ALA A 239 -3.59 6.19 -6.60
CA ALA A 239 -5.02 5.93 -6.76
C ALA A 239 -5.90 6.93 -6.01
N ALA A 240 -5.56 7.26 -4.77
CA ALA A 240 -6.32 8.24 -3.99
C ALA A 240 -5.45 9.00 -2.99
N LEU A 241 -5.95 10.15 -2.57
CA LEU A 241 -5.52 10.91 -1.41
C LEU A 241 -6.76 11.05 -0.52
N THR A 242 -6.61 10.74 0.77
CA THR A 242 -7.61 11.09 1.78
C THR A 242 -7.01 12.10 2.75
N SER A 243 -7.82 12.96 3.32
CA SER A 243 -7.41 13.87 4.39
C SER A 243 -8.54 14.05 5.39
N ALA A 244 -8.19 14.64 6.53
CA ALA A 244 -9.12 14.90 7.63
C ALA A 244 -8.94 16.32 8.16
N PRO A 245 -9.22 17.37 7.36
CA PRO A 245 -9.10 18.74 7.81
C PRO A 245 -10.13 19.13 8.87
N TYR A 246 -9.72 20.05 9.76
CA TYR A 246 -10.63 20.77 10.67
C TYR A 246 -11.42 21.88 9.94
N ARG A 247 -10.94 22.34 8.79
CA ARG A 247 -11.60 23.39 8.00
C ARG A 247 -12.82 22.82 7.28
N SER A 248 -13.81 23.68 7.06
CA SER A 248 -15.03 23.29 6.33
C SER A 248 -14.72 23.05 4.84
N CYS A 249 -15.55 22.22 4.18
CA CYS A 249 -15.42 21.98 2.75
C CYS A 249 -15.50 23.26 1.91
N ALA A 250 -16.34 24.22 2.31
CA ALA A 250 -16.51 25.50 1.62
C ALA A 250 -15.19 26.29 1.51
N ASP A 251 -14.26 26.11 2.45
CA ASP A 251 -12.98 26.82 2.48
C ASP A 251 -12.02 26.38 1.35
N PHE A 252 -12.24 25.20 0.76
CA PHE A 252 -11.31 24.59 -0.19
C PHE A 252 -11.98 23.92 -1.40
N ALA A 253 -13.32 23.95 -1.51
CA ALA A 253 -14.05 23.37 -2.63
C ALA A 253 -13.57 23.92 -3.98
N ALA A 254 -13.49 25.24 -4.14
CA ALA A 254 -13.00 25.86 -5.37
C ALA A 254 -11.58 25.40 -5.75
N GLU A 255 -10.71 25.20 -4.75
CA GLU A 255 -9.35 24.72 -4.98
C GLU A 255 -9.31 23.27 -5.48
N LEU A 256 -10.24 22.43 -5.00
CA LEU A 256 -10.38 21.04 -5.41
C LEU A 256 -11.08 20.93 -6.78
N ASP A 257 -12.06 21.78 -7.05
CA ASP A 257 -12.72 21.90 -8.36
C ASP A 257 -11.70 22.28 -9.45
N ASP A 258 -10.90 23.32 -9.19
CA ASP A 258 -9.80 23.72 -10.09
C ASP A 258 -8.77 22.60 -10.29
N LEU A 259 -8.53 21.78 -9.26
CA LEU A 259 -7.60 20.65 -9.35
C LEU A 259 -8.14 19.55 -10.26
N VAL A 260 -9.40 19.15 -10.08
CA VAL A 260 -9.99 18.05 -10.87
C VAL A 260 -10.31 18.49 -12.30
N ALA A 261 -10.56 19.79 -12.53
CA ALA A 261 -10.71 20.33 -13.88
C ALA A 261 -9.45 20.20 -14.76
N GLN A 262 -8.27 19.99 -14.16
CA GLN A 262 -7.00 19.86 -14.88
C GLN A 262 -6.71 18.45 -15.39
N ASP A 263 -7.44 17.42 -14.92
CA ASP A 263 -7.25 16.03 -15.32
C ASP A 263 -8.59 15.29 -15.16
N ASP A 264 -9.19 14.90 -16.27
CA ASP A 264 -10.51 14.26 -16.36
C ASP A 264 -10.61 12.91 -15.63
N ARG A 265 -9.46 12.31 -15.30
CA ARG A 265 -9.38 11.10 -14.48
C ARG A 265 -9.51 11.40 -12.99
N LEU A 266 -9.49 12.66 -12.56
CA LEU A 266 -9.59 13.01 -11.15
C LEU A 266 -11.03 13.35 -10.78
N ALA A 267 -11.42 12.90 -9.59
CA ALA A 267 -12.64 13.34 -8.92
C ALA A 267 -12.33 13.62 -7.45
N TRP A 268 -13.20 14.38 -6.81
CA TRP A 268 -13.13 14.62 -5.38
C TRP A 268 -14.51 14.58 -4.73
N THR A 269 -14.53 14.24 -3.44
CA THR A 269 -15.73 14.21 -2.60
C THR A 269 -15.34 14.58 -1.18
N SER A 270 -16.32 15.06 -0.42
CA SER A 270 -16.17 15.33 1.00
C SER A 270 -17.45 15.00 1.73
N GLY A 271 -17.35 14.56 2.98
CA GLY A 271 -18.52 14.13 3.73
C GLY A 271 -18.18 13.52 5.09
N GLY A 272 -19.20 13.58 5.95
CA GLY A 272 -19.23 12.98 7.28
C GLY A 272 -18.05 13.30 8.19
N GLU A 273 -17.90 12.49 9.23
CA GLU A 273 -16.79 12.57 10.16
C GLU A 273 -15.61 11.74 9.63
N ALA A 274 -14.44 12.37 9.48
CA ALA A 274 -13.25 11.70 9.00
C ALA A 274 -12.77 10.60 9.95
N TRP A 275 -12.01 9.65 9.45
CA TRP A 275 -11.37 8.62 10.26
C TRP A 275 -10.54 9.18 11.42
N TYR A 276 -9.96 10.38 11.29
CA TYR A 276 -9.22 11.03 12.38
C TYR A 276 -10.14 11.46 13.55
N GLY A 277 -11.41 11.75 13.24
CA GLY A 277 -12.45 12.28 14.12
C GLY A 277 -12.14 13.66 14.69
N PHE A 278 -12.53 13.97 15.93
CA PHE A 278 -12.35 15.32 16.52
C PHE A 278 -12.94 16.45 15.67
N HIS A 279 -14.14 16.27 15.14
CA HIS A 279 -14.83 17.22 14.25
C HIS A 279 -14.11 17.50 12.93
N THR A 280 -13.20 16.62 12.50
CA THR A 280 -12.64 16.67 11.15
C THR A 280 -13.61 16.05 10.14
N HIS A 281 -13.57 16.55 8.91
CA HIS A 281 -14.36 16.02 7.80
C HIS A 281 -13.47 15.26 6.83
N GLN A 282 -13.99 14.19 6.23
CA GLN A 282 -13.17 13.47 5.25
C GLN A 282 -13.22 14.19 3.91
N VAL A 283 -12.04 14.36 3.31
CA VAL A 283 -11.92 14.70 1.90
C VAL A 283 -11.23 13.54 1.19
N VAL A 284 -11.71 13.20 0.01
CA VAL A 284 -11.10 12.19 -0.86
C VAL A 284 -10.89 12.80 -2.23
N VAL A 285 -9.69 12.70 -2.76
CA VAL A 285 -9.35 13.01 -4.16
C VAL A 285 -8.81 11.73 -4.78
N TRP A 286 -9.39 11.26 -5.87
CA TRP A 286 -9.03 9.95 -6.43
C TRP A 286 -9.03 9.92 -7.94
N ARG A 287 -8.53 8.81 -8.48
CA ARG A 287 -8.55 8.48 -9.90
C ARG A 287 -9.75 7.63 -10.26
N THR A 288 -10.68 8.20 -11.01
CA THR A 288 -11.91 7.54 -11.49
C THR A 288 -11.59 6.36 -12.40
N ASP A 289 -10.53 6.47 -13.21
CA ASP A 289 -10.07 5.40 -14.11
C ASP A 289 -9.50 4.17 -13.37
N LEU A 290 -9.15 4.30 -12.08
CA LEU A 290 -8.64 3.19 -11.27
C LEU A 290 -9.65 2.67 -10.25
N LEU A 291 -10.44 3.56 -9.63
CA LEU A 291 -11.32 3.19 -8.52
C LEU A 291 -12.81 3.25 -8.86
N GLY A 292 -13.20 3.83 -10.00
CA GLY A 292 -14.60 4.14 -10.29
C GLY A 292 -15.12 5.20 -9.32
N ASP A 293 -16.31 4.96 -8.77
CA ASP A 293 -16.92 5.81 -7.75
C ASP A 293 -16.37 5.50 -6.36
N VAL A 294 -16.04 6.55 -5.60
CA VAL A 294 -15.50 6.45 -4.25
C VAL A 294 -16.38 7.24 -3.28
N ASP A 295 -16.72 6.62 -2.15
CA ASP A 295 -17.44 7.23 -1.04
C ASP A 295 -16.48 7.61 0.10
N THR A 296 -16.97 8.47 1.00
CA THR A 296 -16.34 8.77 2.28
C THR A 296 -16.51 7.62 3.29
N ALA A 297 -15.65 7.58 4.30
CA ALA A 297 -15.59 6.49 5.27
C ALA A 297 -16.63 6.63 6.40
N ASP A 298 -17.37 7.73 6.46
CA ASP A 298 -18.51 7.93 7.36
C ASP A 298 -19.59 6.86 7.18
N ARG A 299 -19.87 6.44 5.94
CA ARG A 299 -20.79 5.32 5.67
C ARG A 299 -20.31 3.99 6.27
N ILE A 300 -18.99 3.80 6.33
CA ILE A 300 -18.37 2.63 6.99
C ILE A 300 -18.41 2.81 8.51
N ARG A 301 -18.23 4.04 8.98
CA ARG A 301 -18.24 4.38 10.41
C ARG A 301 -19.60 4.14 11.05
N GLU A 302 -20.69 4.55 10.41
CA GLU A 302 -22.05 4.30 10.90
C GLU A 302 -22.32 2.81 11.09
N ALA A 303 -21.88 1.98 10.13
CA ALA A 303 -21.93 0.53 10.27
C ALA A 303 -21.08 0.07 11.47
N VAL A 304 -19.84 0.51 11.61
CA VAL A 304 -18.96 0.12 12.75
C VAL A 304 -19.54 0.51 14.11
N LEU A 305 -20.08 1.73 14.24
CA LEU A 305 -20.68 2.22 15.49
C LEU A 305 -21.91 1.42 15.92
N THR A 306 -22.64 0.83 14.97
CA THR A 306 -23.82 0.01 15.27
C THR A 306 -23.45 -1.36 15.88
N TYR A 307 -22.22 -1.84 15.65
CA TYR A 307 -21.77 -3.18 16.07
C TYR A 307 -20.76 -3.16 17.23
N LEU A 308 -20.26 -1.99 17.63
CA LEU A 308 -19.45 -1.84 18.84
C LEU A 308 -20.39 -1.51 20.02
N PRO A 309 -20.41 -2.35 21.08
CA PRO A 309 -21.25 -2.13 22.26
C PRO A 309 -20.79 -0.92 23.09
#